data_AF-A0A3N2MPW0-F1
#
_entry.id   AF-A0A3N2MPW0-F1
#
_cell.length_a   1.000
_cell.length_b   1.000
_cell.length_c   1.000
_cell.angle_alpha   90.00
_cell.angle_beta   90.00
_cell.angle_gamma   90.00
#
_symmetry.space_group_name_H-M   'P 1'
#
loop_
_entity.id
_entity.type
_entity.pdbx_description
1 polymer ?
#
loop_
_entity_poly.entity_id
_entity_poly.type
_entity_poly.pdbx_seq_one_letter_code
_entity_poly.pdbx_strand_id
1 'polypeptide(L)'
;MKIGRIIIYSLTICFVVFLAIFMIGLHLASTRPLPPPVQEYLNGHVSAELYFEDQGAWGSYVALEISGLDESAEETISIRAEDCKPTLDSIIGKDVYISYRDFPSKNKNLQLHEVLLGEALLRQYSLKYTYHFTNLKSINE
;
A
#
# COMPACT_ATOMS: atom_id res chain seq x y z
N MET A 1 0.04 -45.96 32.81
CA MET A 1 0.31 -45.18 31.57
C MET A 1 -0.82 -44.23 31.10
N LYS A 2 -1.87 -43.96 31.89
CA LYS A 2 -2.99 -43.07 31.46
C LYS A 2 -2.78 -41.58 31.77
N ILE A 3 -2.06 -41.27 32.85
CA ILE A 3 -1.86 -39.89 33.34
C ILE A 3 -1.00 -39.04 32.39
N GLY A 4 0.07 -39.60 31.83
CA GLY A 4 0.94 -38.88 30.89
C GLY A 4 0.22 -38.47 29.59
N ARG A 5 -0.72 -39.28 29.10
CA ARG A 5 -1.52 -38.94 27.91
C ARG A 5 -2.48 -37.77 28.19
N ILE A 6 -3.08 -37.72 29.37
CA ILE A 6 -3.99 -36.64 29.77
C ILE A 6 -3.23 -35.30 29.87
N ILE A 7 -2.02 -35.31 30.44
CA ILE A 7 -1.18 -34.11 30.53
C ILE A 7 -0.79 -33.61 29.14
N ILE A 8 -0.41 -34.51 28.23
CA ILE A 8 -0.08 -34.16 26.84
C ILE A 8 -1.30 -33.54 26.14
N TYR A 9 -2.47 -34.17 26.20
CA TYR A 9 -3.68 -33.61 25.57
C TYR A 9 -4.07 -32.23 26.13
N SER A 10 -3.94 -32.05 27.45
CA SER A 10 -4.19 -30.75 28.10
C SER A 10 -3.23 -29.67 27.57
N LEU A 11 -1.94 -30.00 27.45
CA LEU A 11 -0.94 -29.08 26.92
C LEU A 11 -1.20 -28.72 25.45
N THR A 12 -1.58 -29.70 24.64
CA THR A 12 -1.89 -29.50 23.21
C THR A 12 -3.12 -28.61 23.03
N ILE A 13 -4.17 -28.83 23.83
CA ILE A 13 -5.39 -28.00 23.77
C ILE A 13 -5.07 -26.55 24.17
N CYS A 14 -4.31 -26.36 25.26
CA CYS A 14 -3.87 -25.01 25.67
C CYS A 14 -3.05 -24.31 24.59
N PHE A 15 -2.15 -25.04 23.91
CA PHE A 15 -1.35 -24.48 22.83
C PHE A 15 -2.20 -24.05 21.63
N VAL A 16 -3.18 -24.88 21.21
CA VAL A 16 -4.07 -24.56 20.09
C VAL A 16 -4.97 -23.36 20.43
N VAL A 17 -5.50 -23.29 21.65
CA VAL A 17 -6.30 -22.14 22.10
C VAL A 17 -5.46 -20.87 22.13
N PHE A 18 -4.23 -20.93 22.64
CA PHE A 18 -3.32 -19.80 22.63
C PHE A 18 -2.99 -19.33 21.21
N LEU A 19 -2.72 -20.26 20.30
CA LEU A 19 -2.46 -19.95 18.89
C LEU A 19 -3.67 -19.27 18.23
N ALA A 20 -4.89 -19.77 18.50
CA ALA A 20 -6.12 -19.16 17.98
C ALA A 20 -6.33 -17.74 18.52
N ILE A 21 -6.13 -17.52 19.82
CA ILE A 21 -6.23 -16.19 20.44
C ILE A 21 -5.18 -15.24 19.85
N PHE A 22 -3.95 -15.72 19.66
CA PHE A 22 -2.88 -14.93 19.04
C PHE A 22 -3.23 -14.53 17.61
N MET A 23 -3.75 -15.46 16.79
CA MET A 23 -4.16 -15.18 15.42
C MET A 23 -5.36 -14.21 15.36
N ILE A 24 -6.32 -14.32 16.28
CA ILE A 24 -7.44 -13.39 16.41
C ILE A 24 -6.94 -11.99 16.82
N GLY A 25 -6.02 -11.93 17.79
CA GLY A 25 -5.39 -10.68 18.21
C GLY A 25 -4.60 -10.00 17.08
N LEU A 26 -3.90 -10.79 16.25
CA LEU A 26 -3.20 -10.30 15.06
C LEU A 26 -4.18 -9.73 14.03
N HIS A 27 -5.31 -10.41 13.81
CA HIS A 27 -6.34 -9.96 12.86
C HIS A 27 -7.01 -8.65 13.32
N LEU A 28 -7.37 -8.54 14.61
CA LEU A 28 -7.95 -7.33 15.20
C LEU A 28 -6.94 -6.16 15.23
N ALA A 29 -5.64 -6.44 15.42
CA ALA A 29 -4.61 -5.41 15.34
C ALA A 29 -4.39 -4.90 13.89
N SER A 30 -4.75 -5.71 12.89
CA SER A 30 -4.68 -5.36 11.47
C SER A 30 -5.83 -4.47 11.00
N THR A 31 -6.96 -4.45 11.70
CA THR A 31 -8.11 -3.58 11.38
C THR A 31 -7.97 -2.21 12.05
N ARG A 32 -6.82 -1.56 11.91
CA ARG A 32 -6.74 -0.14 12.25
C ARG A 32 -7.62 0.62 11.25
N PRO A 33 -8.47 1.56 11.70
CA PRO A 33 -9.16 2.43 10.76
C PRO A 33 -8.09 3.12 9.91
N LEU A 34 -8.21 2.99 8.58
CA LEU A 34 -7.35 3.71 7.65
C LEU A 34 -7.44 5.20 8.00
N PRO A 35 -6.31 5.92 8.01
CA PRO A 35 -6.37 7.37 8.11
C PRO A 35 -7.24 7.91 6.97
N PRO A 36 -7.88 9.08 7.12
CA PRO A 36 -8.58 9.69 5.99
C PRO A 36 -7.63 9.85 4.80
N PRO A 37 -8.11 9.66 3.55
CA PRO A 37 -7.27 9.83 2.38
C PRO A 37 -6.75 11.26 2.31
N VAL A 38 -5.47 11.39 1.99
CA VAL A 38 -4.81 12.69 1.77
C VAL A 38 -5.27 13.30 0.45
N GLN A 39 -5.67 12.46 -0.50
CA GLN A 39 -6.25 12.89 -1.75
C GLN A 39 -7.29 11.88 -2.22
N GLU A 40 -8.44 12.40 -2.64
CA GLU A 40 -9.48 11.64 -3.33
C GLU A 40 -9.52 12.10 -4.79
N TYR A 41 -9.74 11.15 -5.69
CA TYR A 41 -9.92 11.40 -7.11
C TYR A 41 -11.12 10.62 -7.60
N LEU A 42 -12.09 11.33 -8.17
CA LEU A 42 -13.29 10.72 -8.73
C LEU A 42 -13.45 11.16 -10.19
N ASN A 43 -13.48 10.18 -11.09
CA ASN A 43 -13.71 10.40 -12.50
C ASN A 43 -14.73 9.38 -13.00
N GLY A 44 -16.03 9.65 -12.77
CA GLY A 44 -17.21 8.99 -13.34
C GLY A 44 -17.32 7.46 -13.18
N HIS A 45 -16.31 6.76 -13.70
CA HIS A 45 -16.13 5.31 -13.72
C HIS A 45 -15.05 4.79 -12.76
N VAL A 46 -14.19 5.67 -12.22
CA VAL A 46 -13.06 5.30 -11.35
C VAL A 46 -13.04 6.18 -10.11
N SER A 47 -12.88 5.56 -8.95
CA SER A 47 -12.50 6.21 -7.70
C SER A 47 -11.07 5.83 -7.37
N ALA A 48 -10.28 6.80 -6.88
CA ALA A 48 -8.94 6.56 -6.41
C ALA A 48 -8.64 7.37 -5.16
N GLU A 49 -7.97 6.75 -4.21
CA GLU A 49 -7.70 7.30 -2.88
C GLU A 49 -6.22 7.12 -2.54
N LEU A 50 -5.60 8.20 -2.06
CA LEU A 50 -4.20 8.21 -1.63
C LEU A 50 -4.13 8.31 -0.11
N TYR A 51 -3.54 7.30 0.52
CA TYR A 51 -3.35 7.22 1.96
C TYR A 51 -1.87 7.42 2.30
N PHE A 52 -1.54 8.39 3.13
CA PHE A 52 -0.17 8.57 3.62
C PHE A 52 0.06 7.74 4.87
N GLU A 53 1.13 6.96 4.87
CA GLU A 53 1.54 6.13 5.99
C GLU A 53 2.99 6.43 6.40
N ASP A 54 3.16 6.79 7.67
CA ASP A 54 4.45 6.95 8.32
C ASP A 54 4.83 5.64 9.04
N GLN A 55 5.88 4.98 8.58
CA GLN A 55 6.43 3.76 9.18
C GLN A 55 7.58 4.07 10.16
N GLY A 56 7.81 5.34 10.50
CA GLY A 56 8.85 5.76 11.44
C GLY A 56 10.25 5.48 10.89
N ALA A 57 11.02 4.61 11.55
CA ALA A 57 12.40 4.33 11.16
C ALA A 57 12.55 3.64 9.79
N TRP A 58 11.47 3.06 9.26
CA TRP A 58 11.42 2.45 7.93
C TRP A 58 11.01 3.43 6.82
N GLY A 59 10.84 4.71 7.16
CA GLY A 59 10.44 5.74 6.22
C GLY A 59 8.93 5.90 6.13
N SER A 60 8.46 6.44 5.00
CA SER A 60 7.06 6.71 4.75
C SER A 60 6.69 6.40 3.30
N TYR A 61 5.42 6.04 3.10
CA TYR A 61 4.89 5.72 1.79
C TYR A 61 3.48 6.27 1.64
N VAL A 62 3.01 6.31 0.40
CA VAL A 62 1.61 6.52 0.07
C VAL A 62 1.07 5.23 -0.51
N ALA A 63 -0.04 4.73 0.03
CA ALA A 63 -0.84 3.71 -0.62
C ALA A 63 -1.80 4.39 -1.58
N LEU A 64 -1.77 4.00 -2.85
CA LEU A 64 -2.77 4.39 -3.83
C LEU A 64 -3.70 3.20 -4.07
N GLU A 65 -4.97 3.41 -3.77
CA GLU A 65 -6.04 2.44 -3.96
C GLU A 65 -6.95 2.93 -5.09
N ILE A 66 -7.09 2.13 -6.14
CA ILE A 66 -7.94 2.45 -7.30
C ILE A 66 -9.04 1.41 -7.37
N SER A 67 -10.28 1.89 -7.38
CA SER A 67 -11.50 1.08 -7.46
C SER A 67 -12.30 1.47 -8.70
N GLY A 68 -12.48 0.51 -9.61
CA GLY A 68 -13.43 0.63 -10.72
C GLY A 68 -14.88 0.41 -10.27
N LEU A 69 -15.85 0.98 -11.00
CA LEU A 69 -17.29 0.69 -10.79
C LEU A 69 -17.65 -0.79 -10.96
N ASP A 70 -16.91 -1.51 -11.82
CA ASP A 70 -17.03 -2.95 -11.94
C ASP A 70 -16.16 -3.57 -10.84
N GLU A 71 -16.80 -4.11 -9.78
CA GLU A 71 -16.26 -4.66 -8.50
C GLU A 71 -15.01 -5.58 -8.58
N SER A 72 -14.44 -5.80 -9.77
CA SER A 72 -13.24 -6.59 -10.06
C SER A 72 -11.92 -5.79 -10.14
N ALA A 73 -11.97 -4.46 -10.23
CA ALA A 73 -10.79 -3.61 -10.46
C ALA A 73 -10.39 -2.79 -9.23
N GLU A 74 -10.20 -3.48 -8.11
CA GLU A 74 -9.44 -2.97 -6.97
C GLU A 74 -7.94 -3.25 -7.23
N GLU A 75 -7.11 -2.22 -7.27
CA GLU A 75 -5.65 -2.31 -7.30
C GLU A 75 -5.06 -1.35 -6.28
N THR A 76 -4.24 -1.89 -5.37
CA THR A 76 -3.56 -1.13 -4.34
C THR A 76 -2.05 -1.23 -4.57
N ILE A 77 -1.38 -0.08 -4.68
CA ILE A 77 0.08 -0.01 -4.81
C ILE A 77 0.68 0.86 -3.71
N SER A 78 1.91 0.55 -3.30
CA SER A 78 2.68 1.36 -2.37
C SER A 78 3.73 2.17 -3.11
N ILE A 79 3.74 3.47 -2.87
CA ILE A 79 4.59 4.45 -3.53
C ILE A 79 5.45 5.17 -2.49
N ARG A 80 6.76 5.29 -2.73
CA ARG A 80 7.70 5.95 -1.84
C ARG A 80 7.30 7.40 -1.56
N ALA A 81 7.32 7.81 -0.30
CA ALA A 81 6.94 9.17 0.12
C ALA A 81 7.88 9.80 1.18
N GLU A 82 9.05 9.17 1.42
CA GLU A 82 10.04 9.60 2.42
C GLU A 82 10.54 11.02 2.22
N ASP A 83 11.00 11.32 1.00
CA ASP A 83 11.66 12.59 0.69
C ASP A 83 10.65 13.68 0.28
N CYS A 84 9.57 13.27 -0.39
CA CYS A 84 8.53 14.14 -0.89
C CYS A 84 7.24 13.34 -1.12
N LYS A 85 6.10 14.00 -0.91
CA LYS A 85 4.79 13.37 -1.06
C LYS A 85 4.37 13.38 -2.53
N PRO A 86 4.03 12.22 -3.13
CA PRO A 86 3.46 12.17 -4.47
C PRO A 86 2.05 12.76 -4.48
N THR A 87 1.61 13.22 -5.65
CA THR A 87 0.25 13.70 -5.93
C THR A 87 -0.32 12.94 -7.11
N LEU A 88 -1.57 12.49 -7.01
CA LEU A 88 -2.28 11.90 -8.14
C LEU A 88 -2.80 13.02 -9.03
N ASP A 89 -2.31 13.11 -10.26
CA ASP A 89 -2.68 14.21 -11.16
C ASP A 89 -3.94 13.86 -11.96
N SER A 90 -3.99 12.66 -12.53
CA SER A 90 -5.13 12.20 -13.33
C SER A 90 -5.13 10.69 -13.58
N ILE A 91 -6.30 10.16 -13.94
CA ILE A 91 -6.48 8.80 -14.45
C ILE A 91 -7.20 8.88 -15.79
N ILE A 92 -6.58 8.35 -16.84
CA ILE A 92 -7.10 8.35 -18.21
C ILE A 92 -7.10 6.91 -18.73
N GLY A 93 -8.26 6.27 -18.75
CA GLY A 93 -8.36 4.86 -19.11
C GLY A 93 -7.59 3.98 -18.11
N LYS A 94 -6.50 3.34 -18.56
CA LYS A 94 -5.61 2.53 -17.70
C LYS A 94 -4.36 3.29 -17.25
N ASP A 95 -4.12 4.49 -17.76
CA ASP A 95 -2.94 5.28 -17.45
C ASP A 95 -3.19 6.14 -16.21
N VAL A 96 -2.31 6.02 -15.22
CA VAL A 96 -2.35 6.72 -13.95
C VAL A 96 -1.14 7.64 -13.86
N TYR A 97 -1.38 8.95 -13.73
CA TYR A 97 -0.34 9.96 -13.74
C TYR A 97 -0.11 10.50 -12.32
N ILE A 98 1.13 10.40 -11.86
CA ILE A 98 1.52 10.78 -10.51
C ILE A 98 2.75 11.69 -10.59
N SER A 99 2.67 12.82 -9.91
CA SER A 99 3.78 13.77 -9.83
C SER A 99 4.40 13.80 -8.45
N TYR A 100 5.70 14.07 -8.42
CA TYR A 100 6.42 14.48 -7.23
C TYR A 100 6.83 15.94 -7.38
N ARG A 101 6.81 16.68 -6.27
CA ARG A 101 7.48 17.98 -6.17
C ARG A 101 8.79 17.81 -5.44
N ASP A 102 9.88 18.20 -6.11
CA ASP A 102 11.24 18.20 -5.55
C ASP A 102 11.73 16.81 -5.09
N PHE A 103 11.37 15.74 -5.81
CA PHE A 103 12.00 14.43 -5.62
C PHE A 103 13.51 14.56 -5.82
N PRO A 104 14.36 13.83 -5.07
CA PRO A 104 15.83 13.93 -5.10
C PRO A 104 16.45 13.38 -6.40
N SER A 105 15.99 13.92 -7.52
CA SER A 105 16.42 13.68 -8.88
C SER A 105 16.24 14.95 -9.71
N LYS A 106 16.63 14.92 -10.98
CA LYS A 106 16.35 16.02 -11.92
C LYS A 106 14.88 16.03 -12.32
N ASN A 107 14.43 17.10 -12.97
CA ASN A 107 13.15 17.10 -13.65
C ASN A 107 13.18 16.05 -14.78
N LYS A 108 12.44 14.95 -14.61
CA LYS A 108 12.39 13.80 -15.52
C LYS A 108 11.18 12.92 -15.19
N ASN A 109 10.87 12.01 -16.11
CA ASN A 109 10.05 10.85 -15.79
C ASN A 109 10.86 9.90 -14.89
N LEU A 110 10.25 9.48 -13.79
CA LEU A 110 10.81 8.53 -12.85
C LEU A 110 10.48 7.11 -13.31
N GLN A 111 11.45 6.21 -13.15
CA GLN A 111 11.27 4.79 -13.44
C GLN A 111 10.50 4.14 -12.29
N LEU A 112 9.73 3.09 -12.60
CA LEU A 112 8.93 2.37 -11.59
C LEU A 112 9.78 1.92 -10.38
N HIS A 113 11.01 1.44 -10.61
CA HIS A 113 11.89 0.97 -9.53
C HIS A 113 12.46 2.08 -8.63
N GLU A 114 12.33 3.35 -9.02
CA GLU A 114 12.74 4.48 -8.18
C GLU A 114 11.68 4.83 -7.12
N VAL A 115 10.43 4.42 -7.34
CA VAL A 115 9.26 4.95 -6.61
C VAL A 115 8.26 3.90 -6.13
N LEU A 116 8.06 2.79 -6.86
CA LEU A 116 7.21 1.70 -6.40
C LEU A 116 7.89 0.89 -5.31
N LEU A 117 7.09 0.42 -4.35
CA LEU A 117 7.53 -0.40 -3.23
C LEU A 117 6.78 -1.74 -3.20
N GLY A 118 7.30 -2.67 -2.40
CA GLY A 118 6.63 -3.92 -2.07
C GLY A 118 6.29 -4.81 -3.27
N GLU A 119 5.12 -5.46 -3.22
CA GLU A 119 4.66 -6.40 -4.26
C GLU A 119 4.49 -5.73 -5.63
N ALA A 120 4.09 -4.45 -5.67
CA ALA A 120 3.92 -3.72 -6.93
C ALA A 120 5.26 -3.59 -7.69
N LEU A 121 6.36 -3.43 -6.95
CA LEU A 121 7.70 -3.41 -7.54
C LEU A 121 8.15 -4.79 -8.04
N LEU A 122 7.76 -5.87 -7.35
CA LEU A 122 8.13 -7.24 -7.74
C LEU A 122 7.29 -7.75 -8.92
N ARG A 123 6.04 -7.29 -9.04
CA ARG A 123 5.06 -7.78 -10.01
C ARG A 123 4.56 -6.70 -10.97
N GLN A 124 5.48 -5.85 -11.44
CA GLN A 124 5.21 -4.71 -12.33
C GLN A 124 4.38 -5.10 -13.57
N TYR A 125 4.63 -6.29 -14.13
CA TYR A 125 3.95 -6.78 -15.34
C TYR A 125 2.53 -7.31 -15.10
N SER A 126 2.11 -7.49 -13.84
CA SER A 126 0.75 -7.93 -13.51
C SER A 126 -0.12 -6.80 -12.96
N LEU A 127 0.37 -5.56 -12.97
CA LEU A 127 -0.42 -4.40 -12.60
C LEU A 127 -1.55 -4.19 -13.63
N LYS A 128 -2.74 -3.87 -13.14
CA LYS A 128 -3.94 -3.59 -13.93
C LYS A 128 -3.83 -2.23 -14.62
N TYR A 129 -3.19 -1.27 -13.94
CA TYR A 129 -2.95 0.08 -14.44
C TYR A 129 -1.50 0.28 -14.88
N THR A 130 -1.29 1.25 -15.78
CA THR A 130 0.03 1.70 -16.22
C THR A 130 0.35 3.00 -15.51
N TYR A 131 1.45 3.01 -14.74
CA TYR A 131 1.81 4.13 -13.89
C TYR A 131 2.89 5.00 -14.52
N HIS A 132 2.63 6.31 -14.59
CA HIS A 132 3.54 7.31 -15.10
C HIS A 132 3.94 8.26 -13.98
N PHE A 133 5.22 8.24 -13.60
CA PHE A 133 5.73 9.08 -12.53
C PHE A 133 6.57 10.22 -13.08
N THR A 134 6.29 11.45 -12.67
CA THR A 134 7.04 12.64 -13.11
C THR A 134 7.58 13.42 -11.93
N ASN A 135 8.85 13.81 -11.98
CA ASN A 135 9.43 14.73 -11.00
C ASN A 135 9.34 16.18 -11.50
N LEU A 136 8.55 17.00 -10.82
CA LEU A 136 8.44 18.43 -11.05
C LEU A 136 9.37 19.15 -10.07
N LYS A 137 10.62 19.36 -10.48
CA LYS A 137 11.57 20.16 -9.70
C LYS A 137 11.32 21.65 -9.96
N SER A 138 11.16 22.44 -8.90
CA SER A 138 11.04 23.90 -9.04
C SER A 138 12.33 24.46 -9.61
N ILE A 139 12.24 25.20 -10.73
CA ILE A 139 13.38 25.88 -11.35
C ILE A 139 13.65 27.17 -10.56
N ASN A 140 14.18 27.03 -9.34
CA ASN A 140 14.79 28.12 -8.60
C ASN A 140 16.17 27.63 -8.15
N GLU A 141 17.13 27.63 -9.08
CA GLU A 141 18.56 27.67 -8.77
C GLU A 141 19.02 29.13 -8.76
#